data_AF-A0A9P5HEM5-F1
#
_entry.id   AF-A0A9P5HEM5-F1
#
_cell.length_a   1.000
_cell.length_b   1.000
_cell.length_c   1.000
_cell.angle_alpha   90.00
_cell.angle_beta   90.00
_cell.angle_gamma   90.00
#
_symmetry.space_group_name_H-M   'P 1'
#
loop_
_entity.id
_entity.type
_entity.pdbx_description
1 polymer ?
#
loop_
_entity_poly.entity_id
_entity_poly.type
_entity_poly.pdbx_seq_one_letter_code
_entity_poly.pdbx_strand_id
1 'polypeptide(L)'
;MAQLLASLTTHFDMCVTAIRTTEGAVALARRRVAEATQSQGSDGVSISGVIAEQESNVTDLEPKTASDRTEMLKVVVQDAEEVEDVVQEIQERLAEMEQEFAVLQEQTEHAKKAYTGILEAYAMLGEIGDRLGDYLAAEEDFKTRWEIEKDAVFNKLQEMKQMRDFYEGYASAYDSLILEVERRRAVDDRVRGIWRKAQENVDKMLDADRQSRETFRQDVGEFLPTDLWAGMQGSVRRWEVVPIKDDGTIVPDEEDEQGPALRRSVVEAARKRLEKVATEPR
;
A
#
# COMPACT_ATOMS: atom_id res chain seq x y z
N MET A 1 -43.58 -53.16 17.22
CA MET A 1 -43.23 -53.08 18.66
C MET A 1 -44.43 -52.84 19.57
N ALA A 2 -45.13 -51.69 19.53
CA ALA A 2 -46.24 -51.42 20.48
C ALA A 2 -47.37 -52.47 20.45
N GLN A 3 -47.71 -52.98 19.27
CA GLN A 3 -48.73 -54.04 19.11
C GLN A 3 -48.27 -55.40 19.66
N LEU A 4 -47.00 -55.76 19.47
CA LEU A 4 -46.42 -57.02 19.99
C LEU A 4 -46.36 -56.99 21.53
N LEU A 5 -45.97 -55.86 22.11
CA LEU A 5 -45.98 -55.67 23.56
C LEU A 5 -47.40 -55.72 24.14
N ALA A 6 -48.37 -55.08 23.48
CA ALA A 6 -49.77 -55.13 23.90
C ALA A 6 -50.36 -56.55 23.83
N SER A 7 -49.98 -57.34 22.82
CA SER A 7 -50.36 -58.76 22.71
C SER A 7 -49.77 -59.59 23.85
N LEU A 8 -48.49 -59.39 24.18
CA LEU A 8 -47.80 -60.11 25.26
C LEU A 8 -48.36 -59.74 26.64
N THR A 9 -48.70 -58.47 26.88
CA THR A 9 -49.38 -58.06 28.13
C THR A 9 -50.78 -58.65 28.23
N THR A 10 -51.51 -58.73 27.12
CA THR A 10 -52.85 -59.34 27.11
C THR A 10 -52.77 -60.84 27.41
N HIS A 11 -51.80 -61.56 26.84
CA HIS A 11 -51.52 -62.95 27.19
C HIS A 11 -51.16 -63.11 28.68
N PHE A 12 -50.31 -62.23 29.21
CA PHE A 12 -49.95 -62.24 30.64
C PHE A 12 -51.19 -62.08 31.54
N ASP A 13 -52.06 -61.12 31.23
CA ASP A 13 -53.31 -60.89 31.98
C ASP A 13 -54.27 -62.09 31.89
N MET A 14 -54.34 -62.76 30.73
CA MET A 14 -55.10 -64.01 30.57
C MET A 14 -54.50 -65.16 31.39
N CYS A 15 -53.17 -65.29 31.46
CA CYS A 15 -52.48 -66.29 32.30
C CYS A 15 -52.75 -66.07 33.79
N VAL A 16 -52.65 -64.83 34.26
CA VAL A 16 -52.95 -64.47 35.65
C VAL A 16 -54.40 -64.81 35.98
N THR A 17 -55.33 -64.52 35.05
CA THR A 17 -56.75 -64.83 35.21
C THR A 17 -57.03 -66.34 35.22
N ALA A 18 -56.33 -67.12 34.39
CA ALA A 18 -56.44 -68.58 34.36
C ALA A 18 -55.92 -69.24 35.65
N ILE A 19 -54.81 -68.75 36.22
CA ILE A 19 -54.25 -69.25 37.49
C ILE A 19 -55.17 -68.91 38.68
N ARG A 20 -55.79 -67.74 38.66
CA ARG A 20 -56.72 -67.30 39.73
C ARG A 20 -58.00 -68.12 39.78
N THR A 21 -58.52 -68.51 38.62
CA THR A 21 -59.85 -69.15 38.48
C THR A 21 -59.80 -70.68 38.56
N THR A 22 -58.60 -71.27 38.64
CA THR A 22 -58.38 -72.70 38.79
C THR A 22 -58.15 -73.07 40.27
N GLU A 23 -58.97 -74.00 40.79
CA GLU A 23 -58.94 -74.39 42.20
C GLU A 23 -57.59 -75.01 42.59
N GLY A 24 -56.95 -74.48 43.64
CA GLY A 24 -55.65 -74.95 44.13
C GLY A 24 -54.42 -74.47 43.33
N ALA A 25 -54.61 -73.86 42.15
CA ALA A 25 -53.52 -73.40 41.30
C ALA A 25 -52.73 -72.22 41.89
N VAL A 26 -53.39 -71.31 42.62
CA VAL A 26 -52.73 -70.20 43.33
C VAL A 26 -51.76 -70.71 44.40
N ALA A 27 -52.12 -71.78 45.12
CA ALA A 27 -51.24 -72.39 46.13
C ALA A 27 -50.07 -73.13 45.48
N LEU A 28 -50.30 -73.77 44.33
CA LEU A 28 -49.28 -74.49 43.56
C LEU A 28 -48.30 -73.53 42.87
N ALA A 29 -48.79 -72.42 42.30
CA ALA A 29 -47.99 -71.36 41.71
C ALA A 29 -47.08 -70.70 42.75
N ARG A 30 -47.62 -70.36 43.94
CA ARG A 30 -46.81 -69.84 45.07
C ARG A 30 -45.72 -70.82 45.50
N ARG A 31 -46.02 -72.12 45.51
CA ARG A 31 -45.04 -73.17 45.83
C ARG A 31 -43.95 -73.29 44.76
N ARG A 32 -44.32 -73.28 43.47
CA ARG A 32 -43.36 -73.33 42.36
C ARG A 32 -42.48 -72.07 42.26
N VAL A 33 -43.03 -70.89 42.54
CA VAL A 33 -42.26 -69.64 42.61
C VAL A 33 -41.26 -69.68 43.78
N ALA A 34 -41.65 -70.23 44.93
CA ALA A 34 -40.76 -70.43 46.08
C ALA A 34 -39.66 -71.48 45.81
N GLU A 35 -39.97 -72.53 45.05
CA GLU A 35 -38.99 -73.53 44.61
C GLU A 35 -38.03 -72.97 43.54
N ALA A 36 -38.52 -72.15 42.60
CA ALA A 36 -37.69 -71.52 41.56
C ALA A 36 -36.69 -70.50 42.15
N THR A 37 -37.12 -69.68 43.11
CA THR A 37 -36.25 -68.71 43.82
C THR A 37 -35.20 -69.35 44.73
N GLN A 38 -35.36 -70.61 45.13
CA GLN A 38 -34.32 -71.36 45.84
C GLN A 38 -33.23 -71.94 44.92
N SER A 39 -33.49 -72.08 43.62
CA SER A 39 -32.60 -72.75 42.66
C SER A 39 -31.80 -71.79 41.76
N GLN A 40 -32.26 -70.56 41.58
CA GLN A 40 -31.54 -69.51 40.85
C GLN A 40 -31.41 -68.27 41.72
N GLY A 41 -30.17 -67.85 41.96
CA GLY A 41 -29.86 -66.66 42.74
C GLY A 41 -30.52 -65.41 42.14
N SER A 42 -31.54 -64.93 42.84
CA SER A 42 -31.99 -63.53 42.95
C SER A 42 -31.61 -62.58 41.81
N ASP A 43 -32.33 -62.64 40.68
CA ASP A 43 -32.69 -61.44 39.90
C ASP A 43 -33.89 -61.66 38.95
N GLY A 44 -34.91 -62.37 39.43
CA GLY A 44 -36.18 -62.56 38.70
C GLY A 44 -37.29 -61.73 39.33
N VAL A 45 -37.99 -60.92 38.53
CA VAL A 45 -39.23 -60.22 38.93
C VAL A 45 -40.18 -61.24 39.54
N SER A 46 -40.48 -61.10 40.83
CA SER A 46 -41.36 -62.05 41.54
C SER A 46 -42.79 -61.89 41.05
N ILE A 47 -43.25 -62.89 40.29
CA ILE A 47 -44.66 -63.07 39.86
C ILE A 47 -45.63 -62.95 41.05
N SER A 48 -45.18 -63.31 42.27
CA SER A 48 -46.00 -63.22 43.48
C SER A 48 -46.34 -61.79 43.94
N GLY A 49 -45.59 -60.75 43.51
CA GLY A 49 -45.91 -59.35 43.80
C GLY A 49 -46.91 -58.76 42.82
N VAL A 50 -46.84 -59.15 41.54
CA VAL A 50 -47.69 -58.63 40.47
C VAL A 50 -49.13 -59.14 40.58
N ILE A 51 -49.33 -60.38 41.05
CA ILE A 51 -50.67 -60.95 41.29
C ILE A 51 -51.46 -60.17 42.36
N ALA A 52 -50.78 -59.47 43.27
CA ALA A 52 -51.42 -58.71 44.36
C ALA A 52 -51.76 -57.25 43.97
N GLU A 53 -51.10 -56.67 42.96
CA GLU A 53 -51.31 -55.26 42.57
C GLU A 53 -52.28 -55.07 41.40
N GLN A 54 -52.52 -56.10 40.57
CA GLN A 54 -53.45 -56.05 39.43
C GLN A 54 -54.92 -56.35 39.81
N GLU A 55 -55.31 -56.18 41.08
CA GLU A 55 -56.66 -56.46 41.58
C GLU A 55 -57.76 -55.55 41.00
N SER A 56 -57.42 -54.45 40.32
CA SER A 56 -58.40 -53.42 39.93
C SER A 56 -58.74 -53.30 38.44
N ASN A 57 -58.12 -54.06 37.52
CA ASN A 57 -58.27 -53.83 36.06
C ASN A 57 -58.71 -55.04 35.22
N VAL A 58 -59.01 -56.19 35.82
CA VAL A 58 -59.27 -57.48 35.13
C VAL A 58 -60.74 -57.89 35.06
N THR A 59 -61.68 -56.95 35.21
CA THR A 59 -63.13 -57.26 35.30
C THR A 59 -63.73 -57.86 34.03
N ASP A 60 -63.08 -57.71 32.87
CA ASP A 60 -63.64 -58.16 31.57
C ASP A 60 -63.16 -59.55 31.13
N LEU A 61 -62.16 -60.12 31.80
CA LEU A 61 -61.55 -61.42 31.45
C LEU A 61 -61.99 -62.57 32.37
N GLU A 62 -62.87 -62.31 33.35
CA GLU A 62 -63.32 -63.34 34.29
C GLU A 62 -64.29 -64.35 33.62
N PRO A 63 -63.96 -65.65 33.59
CA PRO A 63 -64.83 -66.67 33.01
C PRO A 63 -66.10 -66.84 33.86
N LYS A 64 -67.26 -66.62 33.24
CA LYS A 64 -68.58 -66.66 33.92
C LYS A 64 -69.14 -68.08 34.04
N THR A 65 -68.68 -69.01 33.20
CA THR A 65 -69.09 -70.42 33.23
C THR A 65 -67.88 -71.36 33.19
N ALA A 66 -68.10 -72.63 33.56
CA ALA A 66 -67.07 -73.68 33.47
C ALA A 66 -66.62 -73.94 32.02
N SER A 67 -67.49 -73.69 31.03
CA SER A 67 -67.18 -73.79 29.60
C SER A 67 -66.23 -72.67 29.17
N ASP A 68 -66.50 -71.43 29.56
CA ASP A 68 -65.64 -70.27 29.25
C ASP A 68 -64.24 -70.45 29.84
N ARG A 69 -64.14 -71.08 31.01
CA ARG A 69 -62.84 -71.42 31.62
C ARG A 69 -62.06 -72.43 30.78
N THR A 70 -62.71 -73.46 30.25
CA THR A 70 -62.04 -74.45 29.38
C THR A 70 -61.59 -73.86 28.05
N GLU A 71 -62.36 -72.91 27.50
CA GLU A 71 -62.01 -72.19 26.29
C GLU A 71 -60.85 -71.21 26.52
N MET A 72 -60.88 -70.44 27.61
CA MET A 72 -59.78 -69.56 28.01
C MET A 72 -58.47 -70.33 28.24
N LEU A 73 -58.52 -71.49 28.89
CA LEU A 73 -57.34 -72.36 29.07
C LEU A 73 -56.80 -72.89 27.75
N LYS A 74 -57.68 -73.18 26.78
CA LYS A 74 -57.28 -73.62 25.44
C LYS A 74 -56.55 -72.50 24.69
N VAL A 75 -57.06 -71.27 24.75
CA VAL A 75 -56.43 -70.09 24.13
C VAL A 75 -55.08 -69.81 24.78
N VAL A 76 -54.98 -69.81 26.12
CA VAL A 76 -53.71 -69.59 26.83
C VAL A 76 -52.65 -70.65 26.49
N VAL A 77 -53.05 -71.92 26.33
CA VAL A 77 -52.11 -72.99 25.96
C VAL A 77 -51.65 -72.85 24.51
N GLN A 78 -52.54 -72.43 23.62
CA GLN A 78 -52.22 -72.20 22.22
C GLN A 78 -51.29 -70.98 22.06
N ASP A 79 -51.65 -69.86 22.69
CA ASP A 79 -50.86 -68.64 22.63
C ASP A 79 -49.46 -68.83 23.27
N ALA A 80 -49.34 -69.70 24.28
CA ALA A 80 -48.06 -70.01 24.92
C ALA A 80 -47.04 -70.66 23.99
N GLU A 81 -47.47 -71.33 22.91
CA GLU A 81 -46.57 -71.85 21.88
C GLU A 81 -46.03 -70.73 20.96
N GLU A 82 -46.77 -69.62 20.83
CA GLU A 82 -46.45 -68.48 19.95
C GLU A 82 -45.69 -67.35 20.67
N VAL A 83 -45.65 -67.33 22.01
CA VAL A 83 -44.97 -66.28 22.80
C VAL A 83 -43.49 -66.15 22.46
N GLU A 84 -42.78 -67.26 22.28
CA GLU A 84 -41.34 -67.23 21.98
C GLU A 84 -41.09 -66.56 20.62
N ASP A 85 -41.93 -66.86 19.61
CA ASP A 85 -41.84 -66.25 18.27
C ASP A 85 -42.12 -64.74 18.33
N VAL A 86 -43.12 -64.31 19.13
CA VAL A 86 -43.43 -62.89 19.33
C VAL A 86 -42.29 -62.17 20.05
N VAL A 87 -41.65 -62.80 21.03
CA VAL A 87 -40.47 -62.25 21.73
C VAL A 87 -39.28 -62.13 20.78
N GLN A 88 -39.06 -63.15 19.93
CA GLN A 88 -38.02 -63.11 18.90
C GLN A 88 -38.28 -61.98 17.90
N GLU A 89 -39.51 -61.80 17.42
CA GLU A 89 -39.86 -60.69 16.52
C GLU A 89 -39.62 -59.33 17.21
N ILE A 90 -39.95 -59.18 18.50
CA ILE A 90 -39.66 -57.95 19.25
C ILE A 90 -38.15 -57.68 19.29
N GLN A 91 -37.33 -58.71 19.53
CA GLN A 91 -35.87 -58.57 19.56
C GLN A 91 -35.29 -58.20 18.18
N GLU A 92 -35.77 -58.83 17.11
CA GLU A 92 -35.37 -58.52 15.73
C GLU A 92 -35.73 -57.07 15.38
N ARG A 93 -36.97 -56.65 15.67
CA ARG A 93 -37.43 -55.26 15.45
C ARG A 93 -36.64 -54.24 16.26
N LEU A 94 -36.25 -54.60 17.49
CA LEU A 94 -35.44 -53.74 18.34
C LEU A 94 -34.02 -53.59 17.76
N ALA A 95 -33.41 -54.70 17.33
CA ALA A 95 -32.09 -54.69 16.69
C ALA A 95 -32.08 -53.87 15.38
N GLU A 96 -33.12 -54.00 14.54
CA GLU A 96 -33.31 -53.17 13.34
C GLU A 96 -33.40 -51.68 13.70
N MET A 97 -34.20 -51.34 14.70
CA MET A 97 -34.39 -49.94 15.12
C MET A 97 -33.12 -49.33 15.74
N GLU A 98 -32.34 -50.12 16.48
CA GLU A 98 -31.02 -49.70 16.99
C GLU A 98 -30.02 -49.47 15.85
N GLN A 99 -30.02 -50.31 14.82
CA GLN A 99 -29.18 -50.13 13.65
C GLN A 99 -29.56 -48.87 12.87
N GLU A 100 -30.85 -48.66 12.61
CA GLU A 100 -31.35 -47.44 11.95
C GLU A 100 -31.00 -46.18 12.76
N PHE A 101 -31.16 -46.24 14.08
CA PHE A 101 -30.79 -45.14 14.97
C PHE A 101 -29.29 -44.81 14.88
N ALA A 102 -28.42 -45.82 14.88
CA ALA A 102 -26.97 -45.62 14.75
C ALA A 102 -26.60 -44.92 13.43
N VAL A 103 -27.23 -45.34 12.31
CA VAL A 103 -27.04 -44.69 11.00
C VAL A 103 -27.52 -43.23 11.04
N LEU A 104 -28.71 -42.98 11.61
CA LEU A 104 -29.26 -41.62 11.71
C LEU A 104 -28.36 -40.71 12.56
N GLN A 105 -27.81 -41.26 13.64
CA GLN A 105 -26.89 -40.55 14.52
C GLN A 105 -25.59 -40.20 13.78
N GLU A 106 -25.00 -41.13 13.03
CA GLU A 106 -23.80 -40.87 12.22
C GLU A 106 -24.05 -39.77 11.18
N GLN A 107 -25.17 -39.84 10.45
CA GLN A 107 -25.55 -38.83 9.47
C GLN A 107 -25.76 -37.45 10.12
N THR A 108 -26.38 -37.43 11.30
CA THR A 108 -26.59 -36.18 12.06
C THR A 108 -25.26 -35.56 12.49
N GLU A 109 -24.33 -36.37 12.98
CA GLU A 109 -22.98 -35.90 13.34
C GLU A 109 -22.19 -35.43 12.13
N HIS A 110 -22.31 -36.11 10.99
CA HIS A 110 -21.70 -35.67 9.74
C HIS A 110 -22.27 -34.32 9.27
N ALA A 111 -23.59 -34.14 9.33
CA ALA A 111 -24.25 -32.88 8.98
C ALA A 111 -23.83 -31.73 9.91
N LYS A 112 -23.74 -31.97 11.23
CA LYS A 112 -23.25 -30.97 12.19
C LYS A 112 -21.81 -30.54 11.91
N LYS A 113 -20.92 -31.51 11.60
CA LYS A 113 -19.52 -31.22 11.22
C LYS A 113 -19.44 -30.40 9.94
N ALA A 114 -20.24 -30.74 8.93
CA ALA A 114 -20.29 -29.96 7.69
C ALA A 114 -20.81 -28.53 7.94
N TYR A 115 -21.86 -28.38 8.75
CA TYR A 115 -22.43 -27.08 9.09
C TYR A 115 -21.44 -26.18 9.83
N THR A 116 -20.75 -26.72 10.83
CA THR A 116 -19.71 -25.99 11.58
C THR A 116 -18.54 -25.59 10.68
N GLY A 117 -18.08 -26.49 9.80
CA GLY A 117 -17.04 -26.16 8.83
C GLY A 117 -17.45 -25.05 7.84
N ILE A 118 -18.72 -25.01 7.41
CA ILE A 118 -19.24 -23.93 6.56
C ILE A 118 -19.25 -22.59 7.30
N LEU A 119 -19.66 -22.57 8.58
CA LEU A 119 -19.65 -21.36 9.39
C LEU A 119 -18.23 -20.82 9.59
N GLU A 120 -17.25 -21.69 9.83
CA GLU A 120 -15.84 -21.31 9.93
C GLU A 120 -15.32 -20.71 8.61
N ALA A 121 -15.63 -21.33 7.47
CA ALA A 121 -15.28 -20.79 6.16
C ALA A 121 -15.91 -19.41 5.91
N TYR A 122 -17.17 -19.22 6.31
CA TYR A 122 -17.86 -17.94 6.17
C TYR A 122 -17.24 -16.86 7.07
N ALA A 123 -16.86 -17.21 8.30
CA ALA A 123 -16.15 -16.29 9.19
C ALA A 123 -14.82 -15.84 8.60
N MET A 124 -14.01 -16.76 8.06
CA MET A 124 -12.77 -16.42 7.36
C MET A 124 -13.00 -15.52 6.14
N LEU A 125 -14.07 -15.77 5.39
CA LEU A 125 -14.43 -14.92 4.25
C LEU A 125 -14.80 -13.49 4.71
N GLY A 126 -15.48 -13.38 5.85
CA GLY A 126 -15.77 -12.10 6.51
C GLY A 126 -14.51 -11.34 6.90
N GLU A 127 -13.54 -12.01 7.54
CA GLU A 127 -12.25 -11.39 7.91
C GLU A 127 -11.48 -10.87 6.70
N ILE A 128 -11.51 -11.59 5.56
CA ILE A 128 -10.91 -11.13 4.31
C ILE A 128 -11.68 -9.92 3.75
N GLY A 129 -13.03 -9.96 3.83
CA GLY A 129 -13.90 -8.87 3.46
C GLY A 129 -13.61 -7.57 4.22
N ASP A 130 -13.39 -7.67 5.52
CA ASP A 130 -13.07 -6.51 6.37
C ASP A 130 -11.74 -5.85 5.96
N ARG A 131 -10.74 -6.65 5.56
CA ARG A 131 -9.41 -6.15 5.14
C ARG A 131 -9.38 -5.55 3.74
N LEU A 132 -10.36 -5.85 2.89
CA LEU A 132 -10.42 -5.32 1.52
C LEU A 132 -10.54 -3.79 1.49
N GLY A 133 -11.28 -3.21 2.44
CA GLY A 133 -11.39 -1.76 2.59
C GLY A 133 -10.04 -1.10 2.86
N ASP A 134 -9.24 -1.69 3.75
CA ASP A 134 -7.90 -1.19 4.08
C ASP A 134 -6.96 -1.23 2.88
N TYR A 135 -7.02 -2.31 2.07
CA TYR A 135 -6.21 -2.41 0.85
C TYR A 135 -6.61 -1.38 -0.21
N LEU A 136 -7.92 -1.15 -0.40
CA LEU A 136 -8.41 -0.12 -1.33
C LEU A 136 -7.99 1.27 -0.87
N ALA A 137 -8.10 1.57 0.42
CA ALA A 137 -7.66 2.85 0.98
C ALA A 137 -6.14 3.05 0.83
N ALA A 138 -5.34 2.00 1.07
CA ALA A 138 -3.90 2.04 0.87
C ALA A 138 -3.51 2.23 -0.61
N GLU A 139 -4.25 1.63 -1.54
CA GLU A 139 -4.06 1.82 -2.98
C GLU A 139 -4.34 3.27 -3.39
N GLU A 140 -5.43 3.85 -2.91
CA GLU A 140 -5.80 5.23 -3.19
C GLU A 140 -4.76 6.22 -2.64
N ASP A 141 -4.34 6.05 -1.38
CA ASP A 141 -3.28 6.86 -0.76
C ASP A 141 -1.95 6.73 -1.53
N PHE A 142 -1.59 5.52 -1.95
CA PHE A 142 -0.40 5.31 -2.79
C PHE A 142 -0.51 6.07 -4.12
N LYS A 143 -1.66 5.99 -4.80
CA LYS A 143 -1.89 6.71 -6.07
C LYS A 143 -1.79 8.21 -5.89
N THR A 144 -2.41 8.77 -4.84
CA THR A 144 -2.33 10.21 -4.56
C THR A 144 -0.90 10.65 -4.29
N ARG A 145 -0.16 9.91 -3.46
CA ARG A 145 1.26 10.21 -3.19
C ARG A 145 2.13 10.11 -4.43
N TRP A 146 1.87 9.11 -5.27
CA TRP A 146 2.58 8.93 -6.52
C TRP A 146 2.37 10.09 -7.49
N GLU A 147 1.14 10.58 -7.64
CA GLU A 147 0.86 11.74 -8.49
C GLU A 147 1.55 13.02 -7.96
N ILE A 148 1.54 13.23 -6.65
CA ILE A 148 2.25 14.37 -6.02
C ILE A 148 3.76 14.28 -6.30
N GLU A 149 4.37 13.11 -6.11
CA GLU A 149 5.80 12.90 -6.33
C GLU A 149 6.16 13.07 -7.81
N LYS A 150 5.31 12.54 -8.70
CA LYS A 150 5.47 12.68 -10.15
C LYS A 150 5.49 14.16 -10.55
N ASP A 151 4.55 14.95 -10.05
CA ASP A 151 4.47 16.39 -10.33
C ASP A 151 5.68 17.13 -9.75
N ALA A 152 6.15 16.76 -8.55
CA ALA A 152 7.37 17.31 -7.96
C ALA A 152 8.60 17.05 -8.84
N VAL A 153 8.76 15.83 -9.37
CA VAL A 153 9.84 15.47 -10.28
C VAL A 153 9.77 16.28 -11.58
N PHE A 154 8.59 16.44 -12.18
CA PHE A 154 8.44 17.24 -13.40
C PHE A 154 8.77 18.71 -13.17
N ASN A 155 8.34 19.29 -12.05
CA ASN A 155 8.72 20.65 -11.67
C ASN A 155 10.23 20.80 -11.52
N LYS A 156 10.91 19.84 -10.88
CA LYS A 156 12.37 19.86 -10.74
C LYS A 156 13.10 19.69 -12.07
N LEU A 157 12.59 18.87 -12.98
CA LEU A 157 13.13 18.77 -14.35
C LEU A 157 12.99 20.11 -15.11
N GLN A 158 11.87 20.80 -14.95
CA GLN A 158 11.67 22.11 -15.55
C GLN A 158 12.62 23.16 -14.95
N GLU A 159 12.82 23.18 -13.64
CA GLU A 159 13.82 24.05 -12.98
C GLU A 159 15.24 23.76 -13.49
N MET A 160 15.63 22.49 -13.62
CA MET A 160 16.95 22.12 -14.16
C MET A 160 17.12 22.57 -15.61
N LYS A 161 16.08 22.46 -16.45
CA LYS A 161 16.11 22.97 -17.82
C LYS A 161 16.32 24.49 -17.84
N GLN A 162 15.58 25.24 -17.02
CA GLN A 162 15.75 26.70 -16.92
C GLN A 162 17.16 27.07 -16.44
N MET A 163 17.71 26.31 -15.49
CA MET A 163 19.06 26.52 -15.00
C MET A 163 20.12 26.26 -16.08
N ARG A 164 19.96 25.20 -16.87
CA ARG A 164 20.81 24.94 -18.03
C ARG A 164 20.73 26.11 -19.02
N ASP A 165 19.53 26.51 -19.41
CA ASP A 165 19.32 27.61 -20.37
C ASP A 165 19.93 28.92 -19.85
N PHE A 166 19.85 29.19 -18.54
CA PHE A 166 20.52 30.31 -17.89
C PHE A 166 22.04 30.23 -18.02
N TYR A 167 22.66 29.08 -17.71
CA TYR A 167 24.12 28.94 -17.79
C TYR A 167 24.64 28.95 -19.22
N GLU A 168 23.89 28.41 -20.17
CA GLU A 168 24.20 28.53 -21.60
C GLU A 168 24.14 30.01 -22.04
N GLY A 169 23.10 30.73 -21.63
CA GLY A 169 22.98 32.18 -21.84
C GLY A 169 24.11 32.97 -21.20
N TYR A 170 24.49 32.63 -19.97
CA TYR A 170 25.59 33.23 -19.24
C TYR A 170 26.94 33.02 -19.94
N ALA A 171 27.22 31.80 -20.41
CA ALA A 171 28.45 31.50 -21.15
C ALA A 171 28.55 32.32 -22.44
N SER A 172 27.45 32.43 -23.20
CA SER A 172 27.38 33.26 -24.41
C SER A 172 27.55 34.76 -24.12
N ALA A 173 26.93 35.25 -23.05
CA ALA A 173 27.10 36.64 -22.61
C ALA A 173 28.54 36.93 -22.16
N TYR A 174 29.19 35.97 -21.51
CA TYR A 174 30.59 36.09 -21.10
C TYR A 174 31.55 36.13 -22.31
N ASP A 175 31.32 35.28 -23.31
CA ASP A 175 32.09 35.35 -24.57
C ASP A 175 31.88 36.69 -25.29
N SER A 176 30.66 37.22 -25.26
CA SER A 176 30.36 38.56 -25.81
C SER A 176 31.06 39.68 -25.06
N LEU A 177 31.16 39.57 -23.73
CA LEU A 177 31.89 40.51 -22.89
C LEU A 177 33.39 40.53 -23.23
N ILE A 178 34.01 39.36 -23.44
CA ILE A 178 35.42 39.25 -23.86
C ILE A 178 35.66 40.06 -25.16
N LEU A 179 34.78 39.89 -26.15
CA LEU A 179 34.89 40.62 -27.42
C LEU A 179 34.66 42.13 -27.24
N GLU A 180 33.72 42.53 -26.39
CA GLU A 180 33.46 43.94 -26.13
C GLU A 180 34.64 44.63 -25.42
N VAL A 181 35.29 43.94 -24.48
CA VAL A 181 36.51 44.46 -23.83
C VAL A 181 37.63 44.69 -24.84
N GLU A 182 37.86 43.74 -25.75
CA GLU A 182 38.85 43.91 -26.82
C GLU A 182 38.47 45.06 -27.77
N ARG A 183 37.20 45.14 -28.15
CA ARG A 183 36.69 46.22 -29.02
C ARG A 183 36.92 47.60 -28.41
N ARG A 184 36.63 47.77 -27.11
CA ARG A 184 36.83 49.03 -26.39
C ARG A 184 38.31 49.44 -26.38
N ARG A 185 39.21 48.51 -26.01
CA ARG A 185 40.65 48.78 -26.08
C ARG A 185 41.11 49.17 -27.48
N ALA A 186 40.64 48.45 -28.51
CA ALA A 186 40.99 48.77 -29.88
C ALA A 186 40.46 50.15 -30.33
N VAL A 187 39.37 50.64 -29.75
CA VAL A 187 38.90 52.03 -29.97
C VAL A 187 39.82 53.00 -29.24
N ASP A 188 40.13 52.75 -27.97
CA ASP A 188 40.97 53.65 -27.17
C ASP A 188 42.39 53.76 -27.74
N ASP A 189 42.98 52.65 -28.19
CA ASP A 189 44.28 52.64 -28.86
C ASP A 189 44.26 53.41 -30.17
N ARG A 190 43.14 53.37 -30.91
CA ARG A 190 42.94 54.19 -32.12
C ARG A 190 42.85 55.67 -31.77
N VAL A 191 42.09 56.03 -30.73
CA VAL A 191 41.96 57.42 -30.26
C VAL A 191 43.31 57.95 -29.77
N ARG A 192 44.01 57.20 -28.93
CA ARG A 192 45.37 57.51 -28.47
C ARG A 192 46.34 57.65 -29.64
N GLY A 193 46.25 56.79 -30.65
CA GLY A 193 47.06 56.87 -31.86
C GLY A 193 46.81 58.12 -32.70
N ILE A 194 45.56 58.59 -32.78
CA ILE A 194 45.21 59.85 -33.46
C ILE A 194 45.77 61.04 -32.68
N TRP A 195 45.59 61.07 -31.37
CA TRP A 195 46.10 62.15 -30.53
C TRP A 195 47.62 62.22 -30.52
N ARG A 196 48.32 61.08 -30.47
CA ARG A 196 49.78 61.04 -30.59
C ARG A 196 50.26 61.63 -31.91
N LYS A 197 49.63 61.27 -33.03
CA LYS A 197 49.95 61.85 -34.34
C LYS A 197 49.65 63.35 -34.40
N ALA A 198 48.56 63.80 -33.78
CA ALA A 198 48.23 65.21 -33.68
C ALA A 198 49.26 65.97 -32.84
N GLN A 199 49.68 65.42 -31.70
CA GLN A 199 50.73 65.97 -30.84
C GLN A 199 52.06 66.06 -31.59
N GLU A 200 52.50 64.98 -32.26
CA GLU A 200 53.70 65.00 -33.10
C GLU A 200 53.65 66.08 -34.19
N ASN A 201 52.48 66.32 -34.78
CA ASN A 201 52.30 67.39 -35.77
C ASN A 201 52.36 68.79 -35.14
N VAL A 202 51.77 68.98 -33.96
CA VAL A 202 51.85 70.22 -33.19
C VAL A 202 53.30 70.49 -32.77
N ASP A 203 54.01 69.50 -32.24
CA ASP A 203 55.41 69.61 -31.83
C ASP A 203 56.30 70.01 -33.01
N LYS A 204 56.11 69.40 -34.19
CA LYS A 204 56.81 69.80 -35.43
C LYS A 204 56.53 71.26 -35.82
N MET A 205 55.30 71.74 -35.66
CA MET A 205 54.95 73.14 -35.95
C MET A 205 55.61 74.09 -34.94
N LEU A 206 55.63 73.73 -33.65
CA LEU A 206 56.27 74.52 -32.60
C LEU A 206 57.79 74.55 -32.75
N ASP A 207 58.40 73.45 -33.18
CA ASP A 207 59.84 73.37 -33.48
C ASP A 207 60.19 74.24 -34.70
N ALA A 208 59.37 74.22 -35.75
CA ALA A 208 59.55 75.09 -36.92
C ALA A 208 59.39 76.60 -36.57
N ASP A 209 58.40 76.95 -35.73
CA ASP A 209 58.26 78.31 -35.19
C ASP A 209 59.48 78.70 -34.34
N ARG A 210 59.95 77.80 -33.47
CA ARG A 210 61.14 78.02 -32.65
C ARG A 210 62.38 78.28 -33.52
N GLN A 211 62.60 77.49 -34.56
CA GLN A 211 63.67 77.72 -35.53
C GLN A 211 63.51 79.06 -36.25
N SER A 212 62.29 79.40 -36.67
CA SER A 212 62.02 80.68 -37.36
C SER A 212 62.26 81.90 -36.47
N ARG A 213 61.86 81.83 -35.19
CA ARG A 213 62.15 82.87 -34.18
C ARG A 213 63.65 82.99 -33.90
N GLU A 214 64.37 81.87 -33.87
CA GLU A 214 65.82 81.86 -33.70
C GLU A 214 66.51 82.55 -34.87
N THR A 215 66.15 82.19 -36.11
CA THR A 215 66.67 82.83 -37.32
C THR A 215 66.35 84.33 -37.33
N PHE A 216 65.10 84.71 -37.05
CA PHE A 216 64.70 86.12 -36.97
C PHE A 216 65.52 86.89 -35.93
N ARG A 217 65.79 86.26 -34.78
CA ARG A 217 66.61 86.86 -33.71
C ARG A 217 68.08 86.98 -34.11
N GLN A 218 68.62 86.02 -34.85
CA GLN A 218 69.99 86.11 -35.39
C GLN A 218 70.11 87.25 -36.41
N ASP A 219 69.10 87.42 -37.28
CA ASP A 219 69.16 88.39 -38.37
C ASP A 219 68.91 89.84 -37.92
N VAL A 220 67.99 90.07 -36.98
CA VAL A 220 67.50 91.43 -36.61
C VAL A 220 67.71 91.76 -35.13
N GLY A 221 68.06 90.78 -34.29
CA GLY A 221 68.07 90.92 -32.83
C GLY A 221 69.08 91.93 -32.29
N GLU A 222 70.23 92.14 -32.96
CA GLU A 222 71.23 93.14 -32.55
C GLU A 222 70.73 94.59 -32.70
N PHE A 223 69.70 94.80 -33.54
CA PHE A 223 69.15 96.12 -33.86
C PHE A 223 67.83 96.41 -33.14
N LEU A 224 67.29 95.45 -32.38
CA LEU A 224 66.01 95.56 -31.69
C LEU A 224 66.22 95.69 -30.16
N PRO A 225 65.82 96.82 -29.55
CA PRO A 225 65.83 96.95 -28.09
C PRO A 225 64.94 95.88 -27.46
N THR A 226 65.44 95.22 -26.41
CA THR A 226 64.74 94.12 -25.71
C THR A 226 63.42 94.50 -25.06
N ASP A 227 63.11 95.79 -24.95
CA ASP A 227 61.91 96.33 -24.29
C ASP A 227 60.72 96.56 -25.26
N LEU A 228 60.91 96.31 -26.57
CA LEU A 228 59.87 96.56 -27.58
C LEU A 228 58.70 95.56 -27.48
N TRP A 229 58.98 94.31 -27.07
CA TRP A 229 57.97 93.27 -26.87
C TRP A 229 58.46 92.20 -25.88
N ALA A 230 57.80 92.11 -24.72
CA ALA A 230 58.14 91.13 -23.68
C ALA A 230 58.02 89.67 -24.15
N GLY A 231 57.22 89.40 -25.19
CA GLY A 231 57.07 88.06 -25.77
C GLY A 231 58.26 87.60 -26.63
N MET A 232 59.18 88.51 -26.98
CA MET A 232 60.32 88.22 -27.86
C MET A 232 61.33 87.25 -27.22
N GLN A 233 61.45 87.26 -25.89
CA GLN A 233 62.31 86.34 -25.13
C GLN A 233 61.53 85.19 -24.47
N GLY A 234 60.21 85.15 -24.62
CA GLY A 234 59.36 84.13 -24.02
C GLY A 234 59.57 82.76 -24.65
N SER A 235 59.62 81.71 -23.82
CA SER A 235 59.59 80.34 -24.31
C SER A 235 58.29 80.04 -25.06
N VAL A 236 58.37 79.18 -26.08
CA VAL A 236 57.19 78.70 -26.81
C VAL A 236 56.25 77.97 -25.85
N ARG A 237 54.93 78.16 -26.02
CA ARG A 237 53.92 77.48 -25.21
C ARG A 237 53.94 75.98 -25.50
N ARG A 238 53.96 75.16 -24.44
CA ARG A 238 53.79 73.70 -24.55
C ARG A 238 52.30 73.37 -24.56
N TRP A 239 51.91 72.46 -25.45
CA TRP A 239 50.56 71.91 -25.52
C TRP A 239 50.63 70.41 -25.23
N GLU A 240 49.73 69.93 -24.39
CA GLU A 240 49.68 68.52 -23.99
C GLU A 240 48.22 68.08 -23.96
N VAL A 241 47.95 66.86 -24.43
CA VAL A 241 46.61 66.28 -24.46
C VAL A 241 46.57 65.20 -23.39
N VAL A 242 45.60 65.30 -22.49
CA VAL A 242 45.46 64.36 -21.37
C VAL A 242 44.05 63.74 -21.40
N PRO A 243 43.92 62.41 -21.25
CA PRO A 243 42.63 61.76 -21.17
C PRO A 243 41.87 62.15 -19.89
N ILE A 244 40.55 62.33 -20.02
CA ILE A 244 39.64 62.72 -18.93
C ILE A 244 38.50 61.69 -18.87
N LYS A 245 38.15 61.24 -17.66
CA LYS A 245 37.00 60.38 -17.37
C LYS A 245 35.69 61.16 -17.50
N ASP A 246 34.58 60.45 -17.67
CA ASP A 246 33.25 61.06 -17.77
C ASP A 246 32.85 61.91 -16.55
N ASP A 247 33.44 61.65 -15.39
CA ASP A 247 33.26 62.43 -14.15
C ASP A 247 34.16 63.67 -14.06
N GLY A 248 34.93 63.98 -15.11
CA GLY A 248 35.84 65.11 -15.19
C GLY A 248 37.20 64.87 -14.53
N THR A 249 37.48 63.68 -14.00
CA THR A 249 38.78 63.37 -13.42
C THR A 249 39.82 63.06 -14.50
N ILE A 250 41.02 63.62 -14.35
CA ILE A 250 42.15 63.37 -15.25
C ILE A 250 42.69 61.96 -14.97
N VAL A 251 42.85 61.14 -16.00
CA VAL A 251 43.47 59.82 -15.88
C VAL A 251 44.98 59.98 -16.01
N PRO A 252 45.78 59.66 -14.97
CA PRO A 252 47.22 59.57 -15.13
C PRO A 252 47.55 58.43 -16.10
N ASP A 253 48.47 58.65 -17.04
CA ASP A 253 48.87 57.68 -18.07
C ASP A 253 49.33 56.30 -17.54
N GLU A 254 49.60 56.19 -16.23
CA GLU A 254 50.11 54.96 -15.59
C GLU A 254 49.01 54.03 -15.05
N GLU A 255 47.75 54.49 -14.94
CA GLU A 255 46.63 53.68 -14.45
C GLU A 255 45.67 53.32 -15.61
N ASP A 256 46.10 52.41 -16.48
CA ASP A 256 45.18 51.69 -17.37
C ASP A 256 44.25 50.81 -16.50
N GLU A 257 43.18 51.41 -15.95
CA GLU A 257 42.07 50.70 -15.26
C GLU A 257 41.42 49.63 -16.14
N GLN A 258 41.72 49.65 -17.42
CA GLN A 258 41.32 48.66 -18.41
C GLN A 258 41.94 47.29 -18.17
N GLY A 259 42.73 47.06 -17.14
CA GLY A 259 43.23 45.74 -16.76
C GLY A 259 44.19 45.11 -17.78
N PRO A 260 44.76 43.93 -17.49
CA PRO A 260 45.76 43.31 -18.36
C PRO A 260 45.17 42.90 -19.71
N ALA A 261 45.94 43.08 -20.79
CA ALA A 261 45.50 42.71 -22.14
C ALA A 261 45.10 41.23 -22.20
N LEU A 262 43.91 40.97 -22.75
CA LEU A 262 43.43 39.62 -22.96
C LEU A 262 44.32 38.95 -24.02
N ARG A 263 44.71 37.70 -23.76
CA ARG A 263 45.50 36.92 -24.71
C ARG A 263 44.68 36.72 -25.99
N ARG A 264 45.29 36.90 -27.17
CA ARG A 264 44.63 36.70 -28.47
C ARG A 264 43.93 35.35 -28.59
N SER A 265 44.54 34.29 -28.03
CA SER A 265 43.96 32.95 -28.01
C SER A 265 42.61 32.88 -27.27
N VAL A 266 42.40 33.71 -26.24
CA VAL A 266 41.15 33.75 -25.46
C VAL A 266 40.05 34.44 -26.26
N VAL A 267 40.39 35.53 -26.92
CA VAL A 267 39.48 36.29 -27.80
C VAL A 267 39.05 35.45 -29.00
N GLU A 268 40.00 34.85 -29.72
CA GLU A 268 39.70 33.99 -30.87
C GLU A 268 38.86 32.79 -30.47
N ALA A 269 39.13 32.21 -29.30
CA ALA A 269 38.32 31.12 -28.77
C ALA A 269 36.89 31.57 -28.44
N ALA A 270 36.71 32.75 -27.84
CA ALA A 270 35.38 33.32 -27.57
C ALA A 270 34.60 33.60 -28.86
N ARG A 271 35.25 34.18 -29.86
CA ARG A 271 34.67 34.41 -31.19
C ARG A 271 34.22 33.11 -31.84
N LYS A 272 35.07 32.09 -31.84
CA LYS A 272 34.77 30.78 -32.42
C LYS A 272 33.61 30.09 -31.70
N ARG A 273 33.51 30.23 -30.37
CA ARG A 273 32.39 29.67 -29.59
C ARG A 273 31.07 30.36 -29.94
N LEU A 274 31.05 31.68 -30.06
CA LEU A 274 29.85 32.42 -30.48
C LEU A 274 29.42 32.09 -31.91
N GLU A 275 30.37 31.99 -32.84
CA GLU A 275 30.08 31.58 -34.22
C GLU A 275 29.49 30.16 -34.27
N LYS A 276 30.02 29.24 -33.44
CA LYS A 276 29.48 27.87 -33.33
C LYS A 276 28.04 27.87 -32.79
N VAL A 277 27.78 28.61 -31.71
CA VAL A 277 26.44 28.74 -31.11
C VAL A 277 25.44 29.37 -32.10
N ALA A 278 25.88 30.27 -32.98
CA ALA A 278 25.03 30.85 -34.02
C ALA A 278 24.67 29.87 -35.15
N THR A 279 25.48 28.82 -35.36
CA THR A 279 25.28 27.81 -36.42
C THR A 279 24.57 26.54 -35.98
N GLU A 280 24.49 26.26 -34.67
CA GLU A 280 23.75 25.12 -34.15
C GLU A 280 22.24 25.47 -34.03
N PRO A 281 21.33 24.70 -34.67
CA PRO A 281 19.90 24.90 -34.50
C PRO A 281 19.48 24.54 -33.07
N ARG A 282 18.69 25.43 -32.45
CA ARG A 282 18.09 25.26 -31.10
C ARG A 282 17.09 24.11 -31.04
#